data_AF-A0A974Y4X0-F1
#
_entry.id   AF-A0A974Y4X0-F1
#
_cell.length_a   1.000
_cell.length_b   1.000
_cell.length_c   1.000
_cell.angle_alpha   90.00
_cell.angle_beta   90.00
_cell.angle_gamma   90.00
#
_symmetry.space_group_name_H-M   'P 1'
#
loop_
_entity.id
_entity.type
_entity.pdbx_description
1 polymer ?
#
loop_
_entity_poly.entity_id
_entity_poly.type
_entity_poly.pdbx_seq_one_letter_code
_entity_poly.pdbx_strand_id
1 'polypeptide(L)'
;MSNETPNTDPLEFMKGMWGNMGFSLPGMVAPTFDTDELEKRISDLKAVEGWLRMNLSMLQMTIQGLEMQHSTISAVKAMGQMAAEGQAAGDGAQAPGGGPFAQAAMWPWNMMQQMQAHMQQAAPPEAASAPPADEPPPAKGAGRKGKKQ
;
A
#
# COMPACT_ATOMS: atom_id res chain seq x y z
N MET A 1 -43.87 40.55 16.58
CA MET A 1 -43.47 39.42 15.73
C MET A 1 -42.61 38.52 16.61
N SER A 2 -43.24 37.57 17.29
CA SER A 2 -42.53 36.61 18.15
C SER A 2 -41.94 35.53 17.25
N ASN A 3 -40.61 35.52 17.10
CA ASN A 3 -39.92 34.44 16.41
C ASN A 3 -39.95 33.21 17.32
N GLU A 4 -40.83 32.26 16.99
CA GLU A 4 -40.80 30.90 17.51
C GLU A 4 -39.53 30.22 17.02
N THR A 5 -38.52 30.13 17.88
CA THR A 5 -37.36 29.25 17.66
C THR A 5 -37.88 27.81 17.68
N PRO A 6 -37.76 27.03 16.59
CA PRO A 6 -38.08 25.61 16.65
C PRO A 6 -36.92 24.96 17.40
N ASN A 7 -37.10 24.71 18.69
CA ASN A 7 -36.21 23.84 19.44
C ASN A 7 -36.51 22.41 18.96
N THR A 8 -35.93 22.05 17.81
CA THR A 8 -36.08 20.74 17.19
C THR A 8 -35.36 19.72 18.07
N ASP A 9 -36.13 19.11 18.99
CA ASP A 9 -35.60 18.19 19.99
C ASP A 9 -34.98 16.97 19.30
N PRO A 10 -33.66 16.69 19.47
CA PRO A 10 -32.99 15.56 18.83
C PRO A 10 -33.62 14.21 19.18
N LEU A 11 -34.34 14.14 20.29
CA LEU A 11 -35.11 12.97 20.69
C LEU A 11 -36.37 12.75 19.83
N GLU A 12 -37.03 13.82 19.37
CA GLU A 12 -38.18 13.72 18.46
C GLU A 12 -37.75 13.39 17.03
N PHE A 13 -36.56 13.83 16.59
CA PHE A 13 -35.96 13.37 15.34
C PHE A 13 -35.63 11.87 15.38
N MET A 14 -35.02 11.40 16.48
CA MET A 14 -34.70 9.99 16.66
C MET A 14 -35.95 9.11 16.80
N LYS A 15 -36.97 9.61 17.49
CA LYS A 15 -38.29 8.97 17.57
C LYS A 15 -39.03 8.98 16.23
N GLY A 16 -38.87 10.03 15.42
CA GLY A 16 -39.37 10.10 14.05
C GLY A 16 -38.70 9.07 13.15
N MET A 17 -37.39 8.90 13.24
CA MET A 17 -36.67 7.85 12.51
C MET A 17 -37.08 6.44 12.95
N TRP A 18 -37.18 6.19 14.26
CA TRP A 18 -37.57 4.87 14.78
C TRP A 18 -39.04 4.55 14.47
N GLY A 19 -39.94 5.52 14.64
CA GLY A 19 -41.36 5.38 14.32
C GLY A 19 -41.62 5.20 12.82
N ASN A 20 -40.86 5.88 11.95
CA ASN A 20 -40.99 5.77 10.51
C ASN A 20 -40.31 4.52 9.91
N MET A 21 -39.46 3.83 10.68
CA MET A 21 -38.86 2.53 10.30
C MET A 21 -39.77 1.33 10.59
N GLY A 22 -41.00 1.55 11.07
CA GLY A 22 -42.03 0.50 11.16
C GLY A 22 -41.89 -0.50 12.32
N PHE A 23 -41.06 -0.24 13.32
CA PHE A 23 -40.91 -1.10 14.51
C PHE A 23 -41.99 -0.87 15.59
N SER A 24 -43.25 -0.78 15.19
CA SER A 24 -44.37 -0.96 16.13
C SER A 24 -44.57 -2.45 16.37
N LEU A 25 -44.05 -2.97 17.47
CA LEU A 25 -44.35 -4.33 17.94
C LEU A 25 -45.37 -4.29 19.09
N PRO A 26 -46.68 -4.33 18.78
CA PRO A 26 -47.65 -5.04 19.59
C PRO A 26 -48.20 -6.22 18.76
N GLY A 27 -47.73 -7.41 19.10
CA GLY A 27 -47.96 -8.64 18.34
C GLY A 27 -46.66 -9.11 17.73
N MET A 28 -45.93 -9.94 18.47
CA MET A 28 -44.80 -10.69 17.96
C MET A 28 -45.28 -11.54 16.75
N VAL A 29 -45.20 -10.96 15.56
CA VAL A 29 -44.80 -11.73 14.39
C VAL A 29 -43.42 -12.24 14.76
N ALA A 30 -43.32 -13.54 15.05
CA ALA A 30 -42.01 -14.16 15.16
C ALA A 30 -41.24 -13.72 13.89
N PRO A 31 -40.11 -13.00 14.03
CA PRO A 31 -39.28 -12.67 12.87
C PRO A 31 -39.03 -14.00 12.20
N THR A 32 -39.41 -14.14 10.94
CA THR A 32 -39.18 -15.35 10.17
C THR A 32 -37.67 -15.54 10.09
N PHE A 33 -37.11 -16.28 11.04
CA PHE A 33 -35.76 -16.80 11.02
C PHE A 33 -35.70 -17.86 9.91
N ASP A 34 -35.84 -17.42 8.67
CA ASP A 34 -35.48 -18.25 7.54
C ASP A 34 -33.95 -18.29 7.53
N THR A 35 -33.41 -19.41 7.99
CA THR A 35 -31.97 -19.64 8.06
C THR A 35 -31.30 -19.53 6.70
N ASP A 36 -32.04 -19.81 5.63
CA ASP A 36 -31.51 -19.72 4.26
C ASP A 36 -31.36 -18.26 3.83
N GLU A 37 -32.28 -17.37 4.23
CA GLU A 37 -32.14 -15.93 4.00
C GLU A 37 -30.96 -15.36 4.80
N LEU A 38 -30.80 -15.80 6.05
CA LEU A 38 -29.64 -15.40 6.87
C LEU A 38 -28.33 -15.84 6.22
N GLU A 39 -28.23 -17.08 5.75
CA GLU A 39 -27.01 -17.56 5.09
C GLU A 39 -26.72 -16.78 3.80
N LYS A 40 -27.76 -16.44 3.02
CA LYS A 40 -27.61 -15.58 1.84
C LYS A 40 -27.10 -14.19 2.22
N ARG A 41 -27.68 -13.55 3.23
CA ARG A 41 -27.24 -12.23 3.72
C ARG A 41 -25.80 -12.28 4.24
N ILE A 42 -25.42 -13.34 4.93
CA ILE A 42 -24.05 -13.56 5.39
C ILE A 42 -23.10 -13.67 4.20
N SER A 43 -23.46 -14.44 3.17
CA SER A 43 -22.66 -14.59 1.95
C SER A 43 -22.48 -13.25 1.21
N ASP A 44 -23.57 -12.51 1.02
CA ASP A 44 -23.54 -11.20 0.35
C ASP A 44 -22.68 -10.20 1.14
N LEU A 45 -22.81 -10.16 2.46
CA LEU A 45 -21.98 -9.30 3.31
C LEU A 45 -20.50 -9.68 3.31
N LYS A 46 -20.17 -10.98 3.24
CA LYS A 46 -18.77 -11.44 3.07
C LYS A 46 -18.19 -11.02 1.72
N ALA A 47 -18.98 -11.05 0.65
CA ALA A 47 -18.55 -10.56 -0.66
C ALA A 47 -18.26 -9.05 -0.61
N VAL A 48 -19.15 -8.28 0.02
CA VAL A 48 -18.94 -6.83 0.25
C VAL A 48 -17.69 -6.58 1.08
N GLU A 49 -17.50 -7.33 2.16
CA GLU A 49 -16.31 -7.26 3.01
C GLU A 49 -15.02 -7.53 2.22
N GLY A 50 -15.04 -8.53 1.34
CA GLY A 50 -13.93 -8.83 0.43
C GLY A 50 -13.60 -7.67 -0.51
N TRP A 51 -14.61 -7.05 -1.12
CA TRP A 51 -14.42 -5.90 -2.01
C TRP A 51 -13.89 -4.65 -1.28
N LEU A 52 -14.38 -4.40 -0.06
CA LEU A 52 -13.88 -3.32 0.78
C LEU A 52 -12.43 -3.53 1.19
N ARG A 53 -12.02 -4.77 1.51
CA ARG A 53 -10.61 -5.10 1.78
C ARG A 53 -9.72 -4.83 0.56
N MET A 54 -10.19 -5.17 -0.63
CA MET A 54 -9.45 -4.89 -1.87
C MET A 54 -9.29 -3.39 -2.11
N ASN A 55 -10.35 -2.59 -1.89
CA ASN A 55 -10.28 -1.13 -1.95
C ASN A 55 -9.26 -0.56 -0.96
N LEU A 56 -9.31 -1.03 0.29
CA LEU A 56 -8.37 -0.59 1.32
C LEU A 56 -6.91 -0.89 0.93
N SER A 57 -6.65 -2.09 0.40
CA SER A 57 -5.31 -2.48 -0.07
C SER A 57 -4.82 -1.57 -1.20
N MET A 58 -5.67 -1.26 -2.17
CA MET A 58 -5.32 -0.36 -3.28
C MET A 58 -5.01 1.06 -2.80
N LEU A 59 -5.80 1.57 -1.85
CA LEU A 59 -5.58 2.88 -1.24
C LEU A 59 -4.24 2.93 -0.48
N GLN A 60 -3.95 1.90 0.32
CA GLN A 60 -2.67 1.81 1.04
C GLN A 60 -1.47 1.80 0.08
N MET A 61 -1.55 1.04 -1.02
CA MET A 61 -0.49 1.03 -2.04
C MET A 61 -0.33 2.41 -2.71
N THR A 62 -1.43 3.11 -2.98
CA THR A 62 -1.40 4.46 -3.57
C THR A 62 -0.73 5.45 -2.61
N ILE A 63 -1.05 5.39 -1.32
CA ILE A 63 -0.45 6.24 -0.29
C ILE A 63 1.06 5.99 -0.23
N GLN A 64 1.50 4.73 -0.14
CA GLN A 64 2.93 4.39 -0.12
C GLN A 64 3.65 4.89 -1.38
N GLY A 65 3.01 4.80 -2.55
CA GLY A 65 3.53 5.35 -3.79
C GLY A 65 3.71 6.87 -3.74
N LEU A 66 2.74 7.60 -3.19
CA LEU A 66 2.81 9.06 -3.01
C LEU A 66 3.84 9.47 -1.96
N GLU A 67 3.97 8.72 -0.86
CA GLU A 67 4.99 8.97 0.17
C GLU A 67 6.41 8.81 -0.39
N MET A 68 6.64 7.81 -1.24
CA MET A 68 7.91 7.62 -1.94
C MET A 68 8.20 8.78 -2.92
N GLN A 69 7.19 9.25 -3.65
CA GLN A 69 7.32 10.44 -4.52
C GLN A 69 7.64 11.70 -3.71
N HIS A 70 6.94 11.92 -2.60
CA HIS A 70 7.16 13.04 -1.71
C HIS A 70 8.58 13.03 -1.12
N SER A 71 9.06 11.87 -0.67
CA SER A 71 10.43 11.69 -0.16
C SER A 71 11.47 12.04 -1.22
N THR A 72 11.25 11.61 -2.46
CA THR A 72 12.15 11.89 -3.60
C THR A 72 12.21 13.39 -3.92
N ILE A 73 11.05 14.06 -4.00
CA ILE A 73 11.00 15.51 -4.24
C ILE A 73 11.63 16.26 -3.06
N SER A 74 11.40 15.82 -1.83
CA SER A 74 11.98 16.44 -0.63
C SER A 74 13.51 16.35 -0.63
N ALA A 75 14.07 15.21 -1.03
CA ALA A 75 15.52 15.04 -1.18
C ALA A 75 16.10 15.96 -2.25
N VAL A 76 15.45 16.08 -3.42
CA VAL A 76 15.87 17.00 -4.49
C VAL A 76 15.81 18.44 -4.02
N LYS A 77 14.76 18.83 -3.28
CA LYS A 77 14.63 20.19 -2.73
C LYS A 77 15.73 20.50 -1.70
N ALA A 78 16.02 19.58 -0.79
CA ALA A 78 17.08 19.74 0.20
C ALA A 78 18.45 19.90 -0.47
N MET A 79 18.71 19.14 -1.54
CA MET A 79 19.93 19.29 -2.34
C MET A 79 20.01 20.65 -3.03
N GLY A 80 18.90 21.12 -3.62
CA GLY A 80 18.82 22.45 -4.22
C GLY A 80 19.06 23.58 -3.21
N GLN A 81 18.56 23.42 -1.98
CA GLN A 81 18.80 24.37 -0.88
C GLN A 81 20.27 24.37 -0.45
N MET A 82 20.89 23.19 -0.26
CA MET A 82 22.33 23.13 0.04
C MET A 82 23.20 23.73 -1.08
N ALA A 83 22.83 23.54 -2.35
CA ALA A 83 23.53 24.17 -3.46
C ALA A 83 23.40 25.71 -3.44
N ALA A 84 22.21 26.23 -3.11
CA ALA A 84 21.95 27.66 -2.97
C ALA A 84 22.66 28.28 -1.76
N GLU A 85 22.68 27.59 -0.62
CA GLU A 85 23.40 28.02 0.59
C GLU A 85 24.93 27.94 0.40
N GLY A 86 25.43 26.93 -0.32
CA GLY A 86 26.83 26.87 -0.75
C GLY A 86 27.23 28.00 -1.71
N GLN A 87 26.27 28.56 -2.46
CA GLN A 87 26.45 29.76 -3.27
C GLN A 87 26.44 31.05 -2.43
N ALA A 88 25.74 31.07 -1.29
CA ALA A 88 25.76 32.18 -0.34
C ALA A 88 26.99 32.16 0.58
N ALA A 89 27.59 30.98 0.83
CA ALA A 89 28.80 30.81 1.62
C ALA A 89 30.12 30.94 0.82
N GLY A 90 30.04 31.16 -0.50
CA GLY A 90 31.17 31.11 -1.42
C GLY A 90 31.55 32.44 -2.07
N ASP A 91 31.72 33.51 -1.28
CA ASP A 91 32.39 34.75 -1.72
C ASP A 91 33.85 34.80 -1.24
N GLY A 92 34.56 33.69 -1.48
CA GLY A 92 35.94 33.50 -1.04
C GLY A 92 36.70 32.46 -1.87
N ALA A 93 37.48 32.95 -2.83
CA ALA A 93 38.65 32.31 -3.45
C ALA A 93 38.46 31.00 -4.27
N GLN A 94 38.18 31.18 -5.56
CA GLN A 94 38.91 30.68 -6.74
C GLN A 94 39.32 29.18 -6.87
N ALA A 95 38.70 28.48 -7.83
CA ALA A 95 39.36 27.47 -8.69
C ALA A 95 38.64 27.38 -10.07
N PRO A 96 39.35 27.23 -11.20
CA PRO A 96 38.74 27.12 -12.52
C PRO A 96 38.35 25.66 -12.79
N GLY A 97 37.04 25.39 -12.78
CA GLY A 97 36.48 24.12 -13.25
C GLY A 97 35.48 23.52 -12.28
N GLY A 98 34.21 23.85 -12.46
CA GLY A 98 33.10 23.17 -11.79
C GLY A 98 32.63 23.89 -10.53
N GLY A 99 31.75 24.88 -10.69
CA GLY A 99 31.00 25.43 -9.56
C GLY A 99 30.10 24.38 -8.90
N PRO A 100 29.53 24.66 -7.71
CA PRO A 100 28.65 23.74 -6.98
C PRO A 100 27.46 23.22 -7.80
N PHE A 101 27.00 23.97 -8.80
CA PHE A 101 26.01 23.53 -9.78
C PHE A 101 26.49 22.37 -10.67
N ALA A 102 27.77 22.37 -11.10
CA ALA A 102 28.36 21.28 -11.86
C ALA A 102 28.52 20.01 -11.00
N GLN A 103 28.77 20.17 -9.70
CA GLN A 103 28.84 19.06 -8.75
C GLN A 103 27.45 18.44 -8.49
N ALA A 104 26.40 19.27 -8.36
CA ALA A 104 25.01 18.81 -8.20
C ALA A 104 24.46 18.15 -9.49
N ALA A 105 24.82 18.67 -10.66
CA ALA A 105 24.43 18.08 -11.95
C ALA A 105 25.02 16.68 -12.20
N MET A 106 26.14 16.34 -11.54
CA MET A 106 26.75 14.99 -11.63
C MET A 106 26.14 13.98 -10.66
N TRP A 107 25.20 14.35 -9.79
CA TRP A 107 24.61 13.43 -8.81
C TRP A 107 23.99 12.14 -9.42
N PRO A 108 23.25 12.21 -10.54
CA PRO A 108 22.73 11.00 -11.20
C PRO A 108 23.84 10.04 -11.67
N TRP A 109 24.97 10.60 -12.12
CA TRP A 109 26.13 9.81 -12.54
C TRP A 109 26.87 9.22 -11.34
N ASN A 110 27.01 9.99 -10.25
CA ASN A 110 27.65 9.56 -9.01
C ASN A 110 26.87 8.43 -8.31
N MET A 111 25.53 8.49 -8.35
CA MET A 111 24.66 7.44 -7.82
C MET A 111 24.76 6.15 -8.64
N MET A 112 24.82 6.26 -9.98
CA MET A 112 25.09 5.11 -10.86
C MET A 112 26.45 4.48 -10.56
N GLN A 113 27.48 5.31 -10.34
CA GLN A 113 28.82 4.85 -10.01
C GLN A 113 28.87 4.13 -8.66
N GLN A 114 28.11 4.61 -7.66
CA GLN A 114 27.98 3.93 -6.37
C GLN A 114 27.25 2.59 -6.51
N MET A 115 26.21 2.50 -7.35
CA MET A 115 25.54 1.23 -7.66
C MET A 115 26.47 0.26 -8.42
N GLN A 116 27.29 0.78 -9.33
CA GLN A 116 28.24 -0.01 -10.09
C GLN A 116 29.39 -0.52 -9.21
N ALA A 117 29.84 0.27 -8.24
CA ALA A 117 30.77 -0.16 -7.20
C ALA A 117 30.15 -1.25 -6.31
N HIS A 118 28.88 -1.12 -5.94
CA HIS A 118 28.16 -2.16 -5.18
C HIS A 118 28.00 -3.46 -5.99
N MET A 119 27.72 -3.37 -7.29
CA MET A 119 27.68 -4.50 -8.21
C MET A 119 29.05 -5.15 -8.40
N GLN A 120 30.13 -4.38 -8.45
CA GLN A 120 31.51 -4.91 -8.52
C GLN A 120 31.96 -5.58 -7.22
N GLN A 121 31.39 -5.18 -6.08
CA GLN A 121 31.61 -5.82 -4.78
C GLN A 121 30.75 -7.08 -4.59
N ALA A 122 29.60 -7.16 -5.28
CA ALA A 122 28.67 -8.28 -5.25
C ALA A 122 28.86 -9.28 -6.40
N ALA A 123 29.75 -9.01 -7.36
CA ALA A 123 30.15 -9.98 -8.38
C ALA A 123 31.09 -11.02 -7.75
N PRO A 124 30.69 -12.29 -7.61
CA PRO A 124 31.65 -13.33 -7.23
C PRO A 124 32.71 -13.45 -8.33
N PRO A 125 33.98 -13.73 -8.01
CA PRO A 125 34.96 -14.06 -9.02
C PRO A 125 34.54 -15.37 -9.68
N GLU A 126 33.99 -15.29 -10.89
CA GLU A 126 33.76 -16.46 -11.71
C GLU A 126 35.11 -16.96 -12.23
N ALA A 127 35.71 -17.90 -11.52
CA ALA A 127 36.72 -18.80 -12.08
C ALA A 127 36.72 -20.15 -11.37
N ALA A 128 36.33 -21.16 -12.15
CA ALA A 128 36.55 -22.60 -11.95
C ALA A 128 35.66 -23.31 -10.91
N SER A 129 34.47 -23.75 -11.32
CA SER A 129 34.19 -25.17 -11.64
C SER A 129 32.70 -25.41 -11.94
N ALA A 130 32.39 -25.89 -13.15
CA ALA A 130 31.12 -26.52 -13.49
C ALA A 130 31.10 -28.00 -13.02
N PRO A 131 29.97 -28.74 -13.05
CA PRO A 131 28.55 -28.41 -12.94
C PRO A 131 27.89 -29.09 -11.71
N PRO A 132 26.59 -28.87 -11.39
CA PRO A 132 25.93 -29.56 -10.28
C PRO A 132 25.53 -30.97 -10.71
N ALA A 133 26.08 -31.98 -10.04
CA ALA A 133 25.55 -33.33 -10.04
C ALA A 133 25.18 -33.67 -8.60
N ASP A 134 23.91 -33.46 -8.23
CA ASP A 134 23.20 -34.34 -7.31
C ASP A 134 21.73 -33.98 -7.35
N GLU A 135 21.02 -34.68 -8.22
CA GLU A 135 19.57 -34.77 -8.23
C GLU A 135 19.18 -35.81 -7.15
N PRO A 136 18.52 -35.45 -6.03
CA PRO A 136 18.01 -36.46 -5.13
C PRO A 136 16.80 -37.16 -5.79
N PRO A 137 16.62 -38.48 -5.61
CA PRO A 137 15.72 -39.26 -6.43
C PRO A 137 14.24 -38.86 -6.20
N PRO A 138 13.38 -38.92 -7.23
CA PRO A 138 11.97 -38.66 -7.04
C PRO A 138 11.35 -39.73 -6.15
N ALA A 139 10.69 -39.28 -5.08
CA ALA A 139 9.80 -40.07 -4.26
C ALA A 139 8.79 -40.79 -5.17
N LYS A 140 8.82 -42.13 -5.18
CA LYS A 140 7.82 -42.96 -5.84
C LYS A 140 6.45 -42.77 -5.18
N GLY A 141 5.69 -41.82 -5.69
CA GLY A 141 4.24 -41.77 -5.56
C GLY A 141 3.58 -42.26 -6.85
N ALA A 142 2.49 -43.01 -6.68
CA ALA A 142 1.48 -43.40 -7.68
C ALA A 142 1.74 -44.66 -8.55
N GLY A 143 1.08 -45.75 -8.15
CA GLY A 143 -0.09 -46.21 -8.91
C GLY A 143 0.06 -47.36 -9.93
N ARG A 144 -0.86 -48.32 -9.79
CA ARG A 144 -1.44 -49.21 -10.82
C ARG A 144 -0.67 -50.48 -11.25
N LYS A 145 -1.14 -51.61 -10.73
CA LYS A 145 -1.44 -52.90 -11.43
C LYS A 145 -2.06 -53.81 -10.35
N GLY A 146 -3.29 -54.28 -10.41
CA GLY A 146 -3.93 -54.99 -11.52
C GLY A 146 -3.66 -56.49 -11.38
N LYS A 147 -4.71 -57.26 -11.01
CA LYS A 147 -5.06 -58.60 -11.52
C LYS A 147 -4.61 -59.86 -10.72
N LYS A 148 -5.62 -60.68 -10.35
CA LYS A 148 -5.60 -62.15 -10.10
C LYS A 148 -4.77 -62.60 -8.86
N GLN A 149 -5.25 -63.45 -7.95
CA GLN A 149 -6.13 -64.62 -7.97
C GLN A 149 -6.93 -64.69 -6.67
#